data_AF-A0A9N9ETB7-F1
#
_entry.id   AF-A0A9N9ETB7-F1
#
_cell.length_a   1.000
_cell.length_b   1.000
_cell.length_c   1.000
_cell.angle_alpha   90.00
_cell.angle_beta   90.00
_cell.angle_gamma   90.00
#
_symmetry.space_group_name_H-M   'P 1'
#
loop_
_entity.id
_entity.type
_entity.pdbx_description
1 polymer ?
#
loop_
_entity_poly.entity_id
_entity_poly.type
_entity_poly.pdbx_seq_one_letter_code
_entity_poly.pdbx_strand_id
1 'polypeptide(L)'
;NLRPAVHQAVTELKGGYDKNSEKYQKLDEISLKFDNAYEGVCSLRNIRKSKQEDELTPNEIETNLRSLKTNLASSKAPYAQHFRKYLKKKKNTSNLSWKVPLASQVICADSEMVKLLEEDVEAYNFFMDPVERMKVATPPKLSNREPESSTCSMGSNARSDKNS
;
A
#
# COMPACT_ATOMS: atom_id res chain seq x y z
N ASN A 1 -21.00 19.34 19.04
CA ASN A 1 -19.78 19.06 18.25
C ASN A 1 -18.60 19.24 19.20
N LEU A 2 -17.85 18.19 19.54
CA LEU A 2 -16.94 18.20 20.71
C LEU A 2 -15.69 19.05 20.48
N ARG A 3 -15.15 19.03 19.26
CA ARG A 3 -13.91 19.75 18.92
C ARG A 3 -14.03 21.27 19.09
N PRO A 4 -15.05 21.97 18.54
CA PRO A 4 -15.23 23.40 18.79
C PRO A 4 -15.39 23.76 20.28
N ALA A 5 -16.10 22.93 21.06
CA ALA A 5 -16.33 23.19 22.48
C ALA A 5 -15.03 23.11 23.31
N VAL A 6 -14.17 22.13 23.01
CA VAL A 6 -12.86 21.99 23.68
C VAL A 6 -11.94 23.16 23.32
N HIS A 7 -11.88 23.54 22.03
CA HIS A 7 -11.08 24.69 21.61
C HIS A 7 -11.54 26.00 22.26
N GLN A 8 -12.86 26.22 22.33
CA GLN A 8 -13.41 27.39 23.00
C GLN A 8 -13.02 27.44 24.49
N ALA A 9 -13.19 26.34 25.22
CA ALA A 9 -12.83 26.28 26.63
C ALA A 9 -11.32 26.51 26.86
N VAL A 10 -10.47 25.99 25.98
CA VAL A 10 -9.02 26.24 26.04
C VAL A 10 -8.73 27.72 25.78
N THR A 11 -9.34 28.33 24.75
CA THR A 11 -9.15 29.77 24.45
C THR A 11 -9.58 30.66 25.62
N GLU A 12 -10.73 30.38 26.23
CA GLU A 12 -11.24 31.11 27.40
C GLU A 12 -10.26 31.04 28.58
N LEU A 13 -9.75 29.84 28.88
CA LEU A 13 -8.79 29.65 29.97
C LEU A 13 -7.43 30.30 29.68
N LYS A 14 -6.97 30.26 28.42
CA LYS A 14 -5.69 30.88 28.01
C LYS A 14 -5.70 32.39 28.22
N GLY A 15 -6.86 33.05 28.09
CA GLY A 15 -7.00 34.48 28.33
C GLY A 15 -6.64 34.94 29.75
N GLY A 16 -6.66 34.01 30.72
CA GLY A 16 -6.30 34.29 32.13
C GLY A 16 -4.83 34.04 32.48
N TYR A 17 -3.99 33.62 31.54
CA TYR A 17 -2.60 33.24 31.80
C TYR A 17 -1.61 34.01 30.91
N ASP A 18 -0.43 34.30 31.46
CA ASP A 18 0.69 34.83 30.68
C ASP A 18 1.15 33.82 29.61
N LYS A 19 1.48 34.30 28.42
CA LYS A 19 1.87 33.47 27.27
C LYS A 19 3.14 32.64 27.51
N ASN A 20 4.03 33.10 28.38
CA ASN A 20 5.26 32.42 28.74
C ASN A 20 5.08 31.50 29.95
N SER A 21 3.88 31.46 30.55
CA SER A 21 3.62 30.58 31.69
C SER A 21 3.52 29.12 31.26
N GLU A 22 4.00 28.23 32.13
CA GLU A 22 3.84 26.78 31.95
C GLU A 22 2.37 26.37 31.78
N LYS A 23 1.44 27.09 32.41
CA LYS A 23 0.00 26.82 32.32
C LYS A 23 -0.52 27.10 30.91
N TYR A 24 -0.07 28.18 30.28
CA TYR A 24 -0.42 28.51 28.90
C TYR A 24 0.12 27.44 27.92
N GLN A 25 1.37 27.02 28.10
CA GLN A 25 1.98 25.95 27.29
C GLN A 25 1.25 24.62 27.44
N LYS A 26 0.88 24.23 28.68
CA LYS A 26 0.08 23.03 28.94
C LYS A 26 -1.28 23.07 28.25
N LEU A 27 -1.93 24.24 28.18
CA LEU A 27 -3.19 24.41 27.46
C LEU A 27 -3.02 24.21 25.94
N ASP A 28 -1.90 24.66 25.35
CA ASP A 28 -1.57 24.36 23.96
C ASP A 28 -1.34 22.87 23.71
N GLU A 29 -0.61 22.20 24.60
CA GLU A 29 -0.42 20.75 24.52
C GLU A 29 -1.73 19.97 24.60
N ILE A 30 -2.66 20.41 25.45
CA ILE A 30 -3.98 19.76 25.60
C ILE A 30 -4.76 19.87 24.28
N SER A 31 -4.81 21.05 23.67
CA SER A 31 -5.48 21.24 22.37
C SER A 31 -4.87 20.35 21.29
N LEU A 32 -3.54 20.29 21.21
CA LEU A 32 -2.83 19.46 20.23
C LEU A 32 -3.12 17.96 20.43
N LYS A 33 -3.03 17.46 21.67
CA LYS A 33 -3.30 16.06 22.01
C LYS A 33 -4.76 15.70 21.71
N PHE A 34 -5.69 16.61 22.00
CA PHE A 34 -7.11 16.42 21.68
C PHE A 34 -7.35 16.31 20.17
N ASP A 35 -6.79 17.22 19.37
CA ASP A 35 -6.96 17.21 17.92
C ASP A 35 -6.41 15.91 17.30
N ASN A 36 -5.22 15.47 17.74
CA ASN A 36 -4.65 14.19 17.29
C ASN A 36 -5.56 13.00 17.61
N ALA A 37 -6.10 12.94 18.84
CA ALA A 37 -7.02 11.88 19.24
C ALA A 37 -8.34 11.94 18.44
N TYR A 38 -8.88 13.14 18.22
CA TYR A 38 -10.10 13.36 17.46
C TYR A 38 -9.96 12.91 16.00
N GLU A 39 -8.86 13.28 15.34
CA GLU A 39 -8.55 12.84 13.98
C GLU A 39 -8.32 11.32 13.92
N GLY A 40 -7.68 10.74 14.93
CA GLY A 40 -7.54 9.29 15.06
C GLY A 40 -8.89 8.57 15.13
N VAL A 41 -9.82 9.05 15.96
CA VAL A 41 -11.18 8.50 16.07
C VAL A 41 -11.97 8.66 14.77
N CYS A 42 -11.87 9.82 14.11
CA CYS A 42 -12.51 10.07 12.82
C CYS A 42 -11.95 9.12 11.75
N SER A 43 -10.63 8.93 11.72
CA SER A 43 -9.96 8.00 10.81
C SER A 43 -10.41 6.56 11.05
N LEU A 44 -10.48 6.10 12.30
CA LEU A 44 -11.01 4.78 12.64
C LEU A 44 -12.47 4.60 12.20
N ARG A 45 -13.29 5.64 12.37
CA ARG A 45 -14.68 5.63 11.90
C ARG A 45 -14.76 5.56 10.38
N ASN A 46 -13.91 6.29 9.67
CA ASN A 46 -13.83 6.26 8.21
C ASN A 46 -13.34 4.90 7.71
N ILE A 47 -12.30 4.33 8.34
CA ILE A 47 -11.81 2.97 8.06
C ILE A 47 -12.92 1.93 8.31
N ARG A 48 -13.65 2.04 9.42
CA ARG A 48 -14.78 1.15 9.69
C ARG A 48 -15.86 1.24 8.60
N LYS A 49 -16.13 2.44 8.09
CA LYS A 49 -17.04 2.64 6.97
C LYS A 49 -16.46 2.13 5.65
N SER A 50 -15.15 2.23 5.44
CA SER A 50 -14.47 1.79 4.22
C SER A 50 -14.11 0.30 4.19
N LYS A 51 -14.38 -0.46 5.27
CA LYS A 51 -14.20 -1.93 5.30
C LYS A 51 -15.14 -2.68 4.37
N GLN A 52 -16.06 -1.98 3.71
CA GLN A 52 -16.73 -2.43 2.50
C GLN A 52 -16.28 -1.48 1.39
N GLU A 53 -15.30 -1.90 0.58
CA GLU A 53 -15.47 -1.62 -0.84
C GLU A 53 -16.79 -2.32 -1.19
N ASP A 54 -17.78 -1.53 -1.59
CA ASP A 54 -19.09 -2.07 -1.93
C ASP A 54 -18.89 -3.22 -2.91
N GLU A 55 -19.51 -4.37 -2.60
CA GLU A 55 -19.44 -5.49 -3.53
C GLU A 55 -20.02 -5.01 -4.86
N LEU A 56 -19.24 -5.14 -5.93
CA LEU A 56 -19.71 -4.80 -7.26
C LEU A 56 -21.07 -5.47 -7.49
N THR A 57 -22.05 -4.66 -7.84
CA THR A 57 -23.36 -5.17 -8.19
C THR A 57 -23.25 -6.09 -9.40
N PRO A 58 -24.15 -7.07 -9.57
CA PRO A 58 -24.15 -7.92 -10.75
C PRO A 58 -24.14 -7.14 -12.07
N ASN A 59 -24.79 -5.97 -12.11
CA ASN A 59 -24.84 -5.09 -13.28
C ASN A 59 -23.49 -4.42 -13.58
N GLU A 60 -22.74 -4.02 -12.54
CA GLU A 60 -21.38 -3.48 -12.71
C GLU A 60 -20.41 -4.57 -13.18
N ILE A 61 -20.52 -5.79 -12.64
CA ILE A 61 -19.74 -6.94 -13.10
C ILE A 61 -20.03 -7.23 -14.57
N GLU A 62 -21.30 -7.22 -14.97
CA GLU A 62 -21.69 -7.45 -16.37
C GLU A 62 -21.18 -6.34 -17.30
N THR A 63 -21.29 -5.08 -16.87
CA THR A 63 -20.80 -3.91 -17.62
C THR A 63 -19.29 -3.98 -17.81
N ASN A 64 -18.54 -4.29 -16.75
CA ASN A 64 -17.09 -4.45 -16.81
C ASN A 64 -16.68 -5.61 -17.72
N LEU A 65 -17.40 -6.73 -17.67
CA LEU A 65 -17.15 -7.87 -18.55
C LEU A 65 -17.42 -7.53 -20.02
N ARG A 66 -18.47 -6.74 -20.30
CA ARG A 66 -18.79 -6.26 -21.65
C ARG A 66 -17.68 -5.36 -22.18
N SER A 67 -17.24 -4.38 -21.37
CA SER A 67 -16.12 -3.49 -21.71
C SER A 67 -14.83 -4.27 -21.97
N LEU A 68 -14.50 -5.25 -21.12
CA LEU A 68 -13.33 -6.11 -21.30
C LEU A 68 -13.39 -6.89 -22.62
N LYS A 69 -14.55 -7.49 -22.94
CA LYS A 69 -14.76 -8.21 -24.21
C LYS A 69 -14.57 -7.29 -25.41
N THR A 70 -15.10 -6.07 -25.37
CA THR A 70 -14.93 -5.05 -26.41
C THR A 70 -13.47 -4.65 -26.58
N ASN A 71 -12.79 -4.32 -25.49
CA ASN A 71 -11.37 -3.92 -25.51
C ASN A 71 -10.48 -5.04 -26.05
N LEU A 72 -10.74 -6.29 -25.65
CA LEU A 72 -10.02 -7.45 -26.17
C LEU A 72 -10.32 -7.69 -27.64
N ALA A 73 -11.53 -7.40 -28.13
CA ALA A 73 -11.85 -7.51 -29.56
C ALA A 73 -11.08 -6.51 -30.41
N SER A 74 -10.90 -5.27 -29.93
CA SER A 74 -10.14 -4.24 -30.62
C SER A 74 -8.61 -4.35 -30.44
N SER A 75 -8.14 -5.17 -29.50
CA SER A 75 -6.71 -5.29 -29.20
C SER A 75 -5.96 -6.08 -30.28
N LYS A 76 -4.81 -5.52 -30.70
CA LYS A 76 -3.81 -6.17 -31.55
C LYS A 76 -2.78 -6.99 -30.77
N ALA A 77 -2.89 -7.04 -29.44
CA ALA A 77 -1.96 -7.79 -28.62
C ALA A 77 -2.05 -9.30 -28.93
N PRO A 78 -0.91 -10.02 -28.97
CA PRO A 78 -0.89 -11.46 -29.35
C PRO A 78 -1.82 -12.33 -28.49
N TYR A 79 -1.81 -12.10 -27.18
CA TYR A 79 -2.60 -12.85 -26.20
C TYR A 79 -4.10 -12.48 -26.19
N ALA A 80 -4.52 -11.39 -26.86
CA ALA A 80 -5.91 -10.95 -26.85
C ALA A 80 -6.85 -12.04 -27.39
N GLN A 81 -6.40 -12.82 -28.38
CA GLN A 81 -7.17 -13.94 -28.92
C GLN A 81 -7.40 -15.05 -27.89
N HIS A 82 -6.40 -15.36 -27.07
CA HIS A 82 -6.50 -16.39 -26.03
C HIS A 82 -7.47 -15.97 -24.93
N PHE A 83 -7.37 -14.72 -24.47
CA PHE A 83 -8.33 -14.18 -23.49
C PHE A 83 -9.75 -14.11 -24.03
N ARG A 84 -9.95 -13.78 -25.32
CA ARG A 84 -11.28 -13.88 -25.96
C ARG A 84 -11.83 -15.30 -25.93
N LYS A 85 -11.00 -16.32 -26.22
CA LYS A 85 -11.43 -17.73 -26.17
C LYS A 85 -11.82 -18.15 -24.74
N TYR A 86 -11.02 -17.80 -23.75
CA TYR A 86 -11.31 -18.09 -22.34
C TYR A 86 -12.61 -17.44 -21.87
N LEU A 87 -12.79 -16.14 -22.15
CA LEU A 87 -14.00 -15.41 -21.78
C LEU A 87 -15.27 -15.91 -22.48
N LYS A 88 -15.15 -16.51 -23.67
CA LYS A 88 -16.28 -17.20 -24.34
C LYS A 88 -16.64 -18.52 -23.65
N LYS A 89 -15.65 -19.25 -23.10
CA LYS A 89 -15.87 -20.51 -22.37
C LYS A 89 -16.47 -20.27 -20.98
N LYS A 90 -16.20 -19.12 -20.35
CA LYS A 90 -16.72 -18.78 -19.02
C LYS A 90 -18.22 -18.46 -19.09
N LYS A 91 -19.06 -19.47 -18.83
CA LYS A 91 -20.53 -19.38 -18.94
C LYS A 91 -21.23 -18.69 -17.77
N ASN A 92 -20.57 -18.58 -16.61
CA ASN A 92 -21.24 -18.08 -15.40
C ASN A 92 -20.49 -16.90 -14.77
N THR A 93 -21.17 -15.75 -14.72
CA THR A 93 -20.71 -14.54 -14.05
C THR A 93 -21.04 -14.53 -12.57
N SER A 94 -21.93 -15.40 -12.08
CA SER A 94 -22.33 -15.46 -10.66
C SER A 94 -21.19 -15.86 -9.72
N ASN A 95 -20.13 -16.48 -10.26
CA ASN A 95 -18.96 -16.91 -9.50
C ASN A 95 -17.84 -15.85 -9.53
N LEU A 96 -18.06 -14.72 -10.20
CA LEU A 96 -17.13 -13.60 -10.20
C LEU A 96 -17.41 -12.74 -8.97
N SER A 97 -16.39 -12.56 -8.13
CA SER A 97 -16.44 -11.66 -6.98
C SER A 97 -15.29 -10.68 -7.10
N TRP A 98 -15.50 -9.44 -6.65
CA TRP A 98 -14.43 -8.44 -6.54
C TRP A 98 -13.28 -8.97 -5.65
N LYS A 99 -13.58 -9.79 -4.64
CA LYS A 99 -12.59 -10.40 -3.73
C LYS A 99 -11.61 -11.34 -4.45
N VAL A 100 -11.99 -11.88 -5.60
CA VAL A 100 -11.11 -12.65 -6.47
C VAL A 100 -11.22 -12.07 -7.89
N PRO A 101 -10.48 -10.98 -8.17
CA PRO A 101 -10.52 -10.34 -9.47
C PRO A 101 -10.25 -11.35 -10.58
N LEU A 102 -10.91 -11.18 -11.73
CA LEU A 102 -10.59 -11.98 -12.91
C LEU A 102 -9.10 -11.83 -13.25
N ALA A 103 -8.54 -10.62 -13.11
CA ALA A 103 -7.11 -10.34 -13.20
C ALA A 103 -6.27 -11.20 -12.24
N SER A 104 -6.72 -11.45 -11.00
CA SER A 104 -6.00 -12.34 -10.07
C SER A 104 -6.07 -13.81 -10.49
N GLN A 105 -7.13 -14.22 -11.20
CA GLN A 105 -7.16 -15.52 -11.88
C GLN A 105 -6.27 -15.53 -13.13
N VAL A 106 -5.93 -14.39 -13.72
CA VAL A 106 -5.04 -14.27 -14.88
C VAL A 106 -3.56 -14.24 -14.48
N ILE A 107 -3.23 -13.55 -13.39
CA ILE A 107 -1.86 -13.24 -12.98
C ILE A 107 -1.18 -14.44 -12.29
N CYS A 108 -1.92 -15.48 -11.93
CA CYS A 108 -1.33 -16.71 -11.41
C CYS A 108 -0.86 -17.61 -12.56
N ALA A 109 0.43 -17.99 -12.53
CA ALA A 109 1.04 -18.89 -13.49
C ALA A 109 0.28 -20.23 -13.62
N ASP A 110 -0.29 -20.71 -12.52
CA ASP A 110 -0.99 -21.99 -12.47
C ASP A 110 -2.44 -21.93 -12.96
N SER A 111 -2.91 -20.75 -13.36
CA SER A 111 -4.28 -20.57 -13.80
C SER A 111 -4.60 -21.31 -15.10
N GLU A 112 -5.82 -21.82 -15.23
CA GLU A 112 -6.30 -22.44 -16.47
C GLU A 112 -6.16 -21.52 -17.69
N MET A 113 -6.17 -20.21 -17.47
CA MET A 113 -6.06 -19.25 -18.54
C MET A 113 -4.61 -19.04 -19.02
N VAL A 114 -3.63 -19.13 -18.13
CA VAL A 114 -2.20 -19.13 -18.50
C VAL A 114 -1.81 -20.46 -19.15
N LYS A 115 -2.41 -21.59 -18.71
CA LYS A 115 -2.27 -22.88 -19.40
C LYS A 115 -2.78 -22.85 -20.85
N LEU A 116 -3.82 -22.05 -21.12
CA LEU A 116 -4.32 -21.78 -22.49
C LEU A 116 -3.34 -20.95 -23.34
N LEU A 117 -2.33 -20.32 -22.73
CA LEU A 117 -1.21 -19.70 -23.41
C LEU A 117 -0.07 -20.70 -23.65
N GLU A 118 0.10 -21.75 -22.83
CA GLU A 118 1.16 -22.77 -23.05
C GLU A 118 1.04 -23.46 -24.43
N GLU A 119 -0.18 -23.53 -24.99
CA GLU A 119 -0.42 -23.99 -26.36
C GLU A 119 0.26 -23.11 -27.44
N ASP A 120 0.59 -21.85 -27.10
CA ASP A 120 1.33 -20.88 -27.92
C ASP A 120 2.57 -20.40 -27.16
N VAL A 121 3.68 -21.11 -27.38
CA VAL A 121 4.95 -20.93 -26.65
C VAL A 121 5.48 -19.49 -26.73
N GLU A 122 5.29 -18.79 -27.86
CA GLU A 122 5.71 -17.39 -27.99
C GLU A 122 4.86 -16.47 -27.12
N ALA A 123 3.54 -16.63 -27.14
CA ALA A 123 2.63 -15.86 -26.31
C ALA A 123 2.84 -16.12 -24.81
N TYR A 124 3.08 -17.38 -24.44
CA TYR A 124 3.40 -17.78 -23.07
C TYR A 124 4.71 -17.13 -22.58
N ASN A 125 5.79 -17.25 -23.36
CA ASN A 125 7.09 -16.69 -23.00
C ASN A 125 7.02 -15.16 -22.88
N PHE A 126 6.30 -14.48 -23.77
CA PHE A 126 6.10 -13.04 -23.68
C PHE A 126 5.29 -12.63 -22.44
N PHE A 127 4.29 -13.42 -22.05
CA PHE A 127 3.52 -13.18 -20.84
C PHE A 127 4.33 -13.42 -19.56
N MET A 128 5.21 -14.42 -19.56
CA MET A 128 6.06 -14.78 -18.40
C MET A 128 7.36 -13.98 -18.31
N ASP A 129 7.82 -13.34 -19.40
CA ASP A 129 9.07 -12.58 -19.45
C ASP A 129 9.20 -11.54 -18.31
N PRO A 130 8.16 -10.75 -17.95
CA PRO A 130 8.23 -9.87 -16.80
C PRO A 130 8.45 -10.63 -15.47
N VAL A 131 7.80 -11.77 -15.29
CA VAL A 131 7.93 -12.60 -14.07
C VAL A 131 9.35 -13.14 -13.96
N GLU A 132 9.92 -13.64 -15.05
CA GLU A 132 11.31 -14.10 -15.10
C GLU A 132 12.31 -12.98 -14.78
N ARG A 133 12.08 -11.77 -15.32
CA ARG A 133 12.92 -10.58 -15.04
C ARG A 133 12.79 -10.06 -13.61
N MET A 134 11.67 -10.32 -12.95
CA MET A 134 11.40 -9.90 -11.57
C MET A 134 11.84 -10.94 -10.53
N LYS A 135 12.35 -12.11 -10.93
CA LYS A 135 12.96 -13.06 -10.01
C LYS A 135 14.20 -12.43 -9.38
N VAL A 136 14.06 -12.00 -8.13
CA VAL A 136 15.18 -11.49 -7.34
C VAL A 136 16.16 -12.62 -7.12
N ALA A 137 17.42 -12.40 -7.51
CA ALA A 137 18.49 -13.34 -7.20
C ALA A 137 18.53 -13.57 -5.69
N THR A 138 18.49 -14.83 -5.27
CA THR A 138 18.59 -15.19 -3.85
C THR A 138 19.80 -14.48 -3.25
N PRO A 139 19.63 -13.66 -2.19
CA PRO A 139 20.74 -12.98 -1.58
C PRO A 139 21.82 -14.01 -1.21
N PRO A 140 23.11 -13.73 -1.45
CA PRO A 140 24.16 -14.65 -1.08
C PRO A 140 24.01 -14.96 0.41
N LYS A 141 23.98 -16.26 0.75
CA LYS A 141 23.99 -16.69 2.15
C LYS A 141 25.22 -16.03 2.80
N LEU A 142 24.99 -15.14 3.76
CA LEU A 142 26.05 -14.54 4.56
C LEU A 142 26.80 -15.69 5.23
N SER A 143 27.99 -16.02 4.71
CA SER A 143 28.91 -16.90 5.42
C SER A 143 29.41 -16.10 6.62
N ASN A 144 29.16 -16.59 7.83
CA ASN A 144 29.71 -16.04 9.06
C ASN A 144 31.23 -15.85 8.89
N ARG A 145 31.69 -14.61 8.72
CA ARG A 145 33.09 -14.25 8.93
C ARG A 145 33.18 -13.60 10.30
N GLU A 146 34.01 -14.18 11.14
CA GLU A 146 34.37 -13.67 12.45
C GLU A 146 34.88 -12.21 12.36
N PRO A 147 34.60 -11.36 13.35
CA PRO A 147 35.05 -9.98 13.34
C PRO A 147 36.55 -9.90 13.65
N GLU A 148 37.34 -9.46 12.67
CA GLU A 148 38.71 -9.02 12.91
C GLU A 148 38.72 -7.73 13.76
N SER A 149 39.39 -7.80 14.90
CA SER A 149 39.60 -6.70 15.83
C SER A 149 40.40 -5.57 15.18
N SER A 150 39.76 -4.42 14.93
CA SER A 150 40.45 -3.18 14.58
C SER A 150 40.76 -2.37 15.84
N THR A 151 42.03 -2.28 16.20
CA THR A 151 42.55 -1.37 17.23
C THR A 151 42.49 0.08 16.74
N CYS A 152 41.73 0.94 17.43
CA CYS A 152 41.73 2.39 17.23
C CYS A 152 42.94 3.03 17.95
N SER A 153 43.88 3.60 17.20
CA SER A 153 44.88 4.55 17.72
C SER A 153 44.22 5.91 17.96
N MET A 154 44.12 6.31 19.22
CA MET A 154 43.71 7.67 19.63
C MET A 154 44.89 8.62 19.48
N GLY A 155 44.74 9.64 18.63
CA GLY A 155 45.67 10.76 18.51
C GLY A 155 45.51 11.71 19.69
N SER A 156 46.58 11.89 20.45
CA SER A 156 46.69 12.88 21.53
C SER A 156 46.89 14.28 20.95
N ASN A 157 46.00 15.22 21.27
CA ASN A 157 46.27 16.65 21.14
C ASN A 157 45.98 17.31 22.50
N ALA A 158 47.02 17.58 23.27
CA ALA A 158 46.95 18.34 24.51
C ALA A 158 47.33 19.80 24.24
N ARG A 159 46.34 20.71 24.37
CA ARG A 159 46.54 22.15 24.48
C ARG A 159 46.55 22.46 25.98
N SER A 160 47.71 22.86 26.52
CA SER A 160 47.83 23.37 27.89
C SER A 160 47.94 24.89 27.83
N ASP A 161 46.87 25.57 28.21
CA ASP A 161 46.92 26.94 28.73
C ASP A 161 46.71 26.85 30.25
N LYS A 162 47.69 27.32 31.03
CA LYS A 162 47.46 27.76 32.41
C LYS A 162 48.30 29.00 32.70
N ASN A 163 47.58 30.05 33.04
CA ASN A 163 48.02 31.23 33.78
C ASN A 163 48.80 30.84 35.03
N SER A 164 49.90 31.54 35.29
CA SER A 164 50.13 32.24 36.56
C SER A 164 51.11 33.39 36.36
#